data_AF-A0A2R7MN94-F1
#
_entry.id   AF-A0A2R7MN94-F1
#
_cell.length_a   1.000
_cell.length_b   1.000
_cell.length_c   1.000
_cell.angle_alpha   90.00
_cell.angle_beta   90.00
_cell.angle_gamma   90.00
#
_symmetry.space_group_name_H-M   'P 1'
#
loop_
_entity.id
_entity.type
_entity.pdbx_description
1 polymer ?
#
loop_
_entity_poly.entity_id
_entity_poly.type
_entity_poly.pdbx_seq_one_letter_code
_entity_poly.pdbx_strand_id
1 'polypeptide(L)'
;MKKILFAFLIIYGFGLNAQRTDYDWKKMDPKQRKEVINNLSPEERKDLLKKFRNNMIMENLNVDPGHKAEFTQLYNEYLESQKQIKSQFNSGFDPETLTDEEAKAKLQQSFEVGQKLLDNRKKYAEKMQQVI
;
A
#
# COMPACT_ATOMS: atom_id res chain seq x y z
N MET A 1 26.41 -50.35 -27.52
CA MET A 1 25.00 -50.36 -27.08
C MET A 1 24.78 -49.23 -26.10
N LYS A 2 23.78 -48.39 -26.40
CA LYS A 2 22.91 -47.64 -25.47
C LYS A 2 23.60 -46.74 -24.42
N LYS A 3 23.48 -45.42 -24.62
CA LYS A 3 22.60 -44.50 -23.81
C LYS A 3 23.43 -43.84 -22.69
N ILE A 4 23.51 -42.53 -22.45
CA ILE A 4 22.60 -41.39 -22.63
C ILE A 4 23.45 -40.09 -22.56
N LEU A 5 23.04 -39.07 -23.32
CA LEU A 5 23.47 -37.67 -23.19
C LEU A 5 23.24 -37.14 -21.77
N PHE A 6 24.19 -36.37 -21.23
CA PHE A 6 23.83 -35.26 -20.36
C PHE A 6 24.54 -34.00 -20.82
N ALA A 7 23.77 -33.16 -21.52
CA ALA A 7 24.14 -31.82 -21.89
C ALA A 7 24.37 -30.99 -20.62
N PHE A 8 25.54 -30.33 -20.55
CA PHE A 8 25.75 -29.18 -19.68
C PHE A 8 24.94 -28.00 -20.24
N LEU A 9 23.63 -27.98 -19.94
CA LEU A 9 22.89 -26.73 -19.90
C LEU A 9 22.99 -26.22 -18.47
N ILE A 10 24.03 -25.41 -18.24
CA ILE A 10 24.10 -24.52 -17.10
C ILE A 10 22.99 -23.49 -17.31
N ILE A 11 21.77 -23.85 -16.92
CA ILE A 11 20.73 -22.88 -16.64
C ILE A 11 21.21 -22.22 -15.35
N TYR A 12 21.99 -21.15 -15.50
CA TYR A 12 22.11 -20.13 -14.48
C TYR A 12 20.69 -19.69 -14.17
N GLY A 13 20.12 -20.30 -13.14
CA GLY A 13 18.89 -19.85 -12.52
C GLY A 13 19.13 -18.44 -12.01
N PHE A 14 18.77 -17.45 -12.83
CA PHE A 14 18.34 -16.16 -12.34
C PHE A 14 17.07 -16.39 -11.52
N GLY A 15 17.28 -16.79 -10.27
CA GLY A 15 16.24 -17.13 -9.30
C GLY A 15 16.71 -16.86 -7.88
N LEU A 16 17.56 -15.85 -7.68
CA LEU A 16 18.01 -15.40 -6.36
C LEU A 16 17.35 -14.06 -5.97
N ASN A 17 16.03 -13.91 -6.12
CA ASN A 17 15.30 -12.75 -5.61
C ASN A 17 14.04 -13.16 -4.81
N ALA A 18 14.16 -14.22 -4.02
CA ALA A 18 13.11 -14.61 -3.06
C ALA A 18 13.69 -14.94 -1.68
N GLN A 19 14.82 -14.32 -1.31
CA GLN A 19 15.14 -14.21 0.12
C GLN A 19 14.16 -13.21 0.73
N ARG A 20 13.14 -13.72 1.41
CA ARG A 20 12.33 -12.95 2.36
C ARG A 20 13.28 -12.36 3.41
N THR A 21 13.71 -11.13 3.21
CA THR A 21 14.53 -10.42 4.17
C THR A 21 13.60 -9.60 5.06
N ASP A 22 13.18 -10.21 6.16
CA ASP A 22 12.64 -9.48 7.29
C ASP A 22 13.82 -8.77 7.97
N TYR A 23 14.28 -7.69 7.34
CA TYR A 23 15.40 -6.90 7.84
C TYR A 23 15.05 -6.33 9.22
N ASP A 24 15.99 -6.40 10.17
CA ASP A 24 15.85 -5.69 11.43
C ASP A 24 16.17 -4.20 11.23
N TRP A 25 15.19 -3.48 10.67
CA TRP A 25 15.32 -2.07 10.32
C TRP A 25 15.73 -1.21 11.51
N LYS A 26 15.33 -1.58 12.74
CA LYS A 26 15.67 -0.83 13.96
C LYS A 26 17.17 -0.86 14.26
N LYS A 27 17.87 -1.93 13.86
CA LYS A 27 19.33 -2.09 14.03
C LYS A 27 20.18 -1.51 12.91
N MET A 28 19.59 -1.19 11.76
CA MET A 28 20.31 -0.60 10.63
C MET A 28 20.52 0.90 10.82
N ASP A 29 21.69 1.40 10.42
CA ASP A 29 21.94 2.83 10.33
C ASP A 29 21.23 3.47 9.10
N PRO A 30 21.04 4.80 9.05
CA PRO A 30 20.34 5.45 7.95
C PRO A 30 20.94 5.21 6.56
N LYS A 31 22.26 5.05 6.44
CA LYS A 31 22.93 4.79 5.14
C LYS A 31 22.62 3.38 4.67
N GLN A 32 22.73 2.39 5.56
CA GLN A 32 22.38 1.00 5.26
C GLN A 32 20.91 0.86 4.83
N ARG A 33 19.99 1.51 5.55
CA ARG A 33 18.56 1.50 5.17
C ARG A 33 18.35 2.09 3.77
N LYS A 34 19.01 3.21 3.47
CA LYS A 34 18.91 3.87 2.17
C LYS A 34 19.45 2.98 1.04
N GLU A 35 20.57 2.32 1.26
CA GLU A 35 21.16 1.39 0.29
C GLU A 35 20.24 0.21 0.00
N VAL A 36 19.73 -0.46 1.05
CA VAL A 36 18.77 -1.56 0.90
C VAL A 36 17.54 -1.11 0.12
N ILE A 37 16.92 0.03 0.49
CA ILE A 37 15.72 0.54 -0.18
C ILE A 37 15.98 0.90 -1.64
N ASN A 38 17.16 1.42 -1.98
CA ASN A 38 17.51 1.79 -3.35
C ASN A 38 17.72 0.56 -4.26
N ASN A 39 18.09 -0.58 -3.68
CA ASN A 39 18.29 -1.83 -4.40
C ASN A 39 16.99 -2.63 -4.62
N LEU A 40 15.88 -2.22 -4.00
CA LEU A 40 14.57 -2.84 -4.21
C LEU A 40 13.97 -2.43 -5.56
N SER A 41 13.31 -3.37 -6.23
CA SER A 41 12.42 -3.05 -7.35
C SER A 41 11.25 -2.15 -6.91
N PRO A 42 10.58 -1.46 -7.85
CA PRO A 42 9.42 -0.63 -7.51
C PRO A 42 8.32 -1.36 -6.73
N GLU A 43 8.01 -2.61 -7.07
CA GLU A 43 6.98 -3.38 -6.38
C GLU A 43 7.44 -3.82 -4.97
N GLU A 44 8.69 -4.26 -4.82
CA GLU A 44 9.25 -4.59 -3.49
C GLU A 44 9.27 -3.37 -2.58
N ARG A 45 9.65 -2.20 -3.11
CA ARG A 45 9.64 -0.94 -2.37
C ARG A 45 8.23 -0.56 -1.94
N LYS A 46 7.24 -0.73 -2.81
CA LYS A 46 5.83 -0.49 -2.51
C LYS A 46 5.31 -1.42 -1.41
N ASP A 47 5.66 -2.70 -1.46
CA ASP A 47 5.28 -3.65 -0.42
C ASP A 47 5.97 -3.39 0.92
N LEU A 48 7.24 -2.96 0.89
CA LEU A 48 7.94 -2.48 2.09
C LEU A 48 7.22 -1.27 2.72
N LEU A 49 6.86 -0.28 1.90
CA LEU A 49 6.15 0.92 2.39
C LEU A 49 4.77 0.57 2.98
N LYS A 50 4.04 -0.37 2.37
CA LYS A 50 2.77 -0.88 2.94
C LYS A 50 3.01 -1.52 4.31
N LYS A 51 4.02 -2.37 4.44
CA LYS A 51 4.38 -3.01 5.72
C LYS A 51 4.72 -1.98 6.78
N PHE A 52 5.56 -0.99 6.47
CA PHE A 52 5.90 0.07 7.42
C PHE A 52 4.69 0.88 7.87
N ARG A 53 3.84 1.30 6.94
CA ARG A 53 2.61 2.02 7.27
C ARG A 53 1.70 1.18 8.18
N ASN A 54 1.52 -0.10 7.87
CA ASN A 54 0.65 -1.00 8.64
C ASN A 54 1.24 -1.27 10.04
N ASN A 55 2.54 -1.49 10.14
CA ASN A 55 3.21 -1.67 11.44
C ASN A 55 3.10 -0.41 12.30
N MET A 56 3.32 0.77 11.71
CA MET A 56 3.22 2.05 12.42
C MET A 56 1.83 2.27 13.01
N ILE A 57 0.76 2.01 12.26
CA ILE A 57 -0.60 2.20 12.79
C ILE A 57 -0.91 1.19 13.91
N MET A 58 -0.48 -0.07 13.76
CA MET A 58 -0.67 -1.10 14.79
C MET A 58 0.09 -0.77 16.08
N GLU A 59 1.34 -0.29 15.96
CA GLU A 59 2.16 0.15 17.11
C GLU A 59 1.52 1.37 17.78
N ASN A 60 1.11 2.39 17.02
CA ASN A 60 0.50 3.61 17.57
C ASN A 60 -0.83 3.35 18.29
N LEU A 61 -1.60 2.36 17.85
CA LEU A 61 -2.88 1.98 18.45
C LEU A 61 -2.74 0.86 19.50
N ASN A 62 -1.52 0.36 19.75
CA ASN A 62 -1.26 -0.77 20.65
C ASN A 62 -2.13 -1.99 20.35
N VAL A 63 -2.33 -2.32 19.07
CA VAL A 63 -3.17 -3.46 18.67
C VAL A 63 -2.59 -4.76 19.22
N ASP A 64 -3.42 -5.55 19.90
CA ASP A 64 -3.03 -6.84 20.47
C ASP A 64 -2.40 -7.75 19.39
N PRO A 65 -1.29 -8.45 19.68
CA PRO A 65 -0.67 -9.37 18.74
C PRO A 65 -1.62 -10.37 18.07
N GLY A 66 -2.63 -10.87 18.79
CA GLY A 66 -3.64 -11.80 18.29
C GLY A 66 -4.60 -11.17 17.27
N HIS A 67 -4.75 -9.85 17.29
CA HIS A 67 -5.67 -9.11 16.41
C HIS A 67 -4.97 -8.40 15.24
N LYS A 68 -3.62 -8.41 15.18
CA LYS A 68 -2.84 -7.69 14.14
C LYS A 68 -3.21 -8.08 12.72
N ALA A 69 -3.46 -9.36 12.46
CA ALA A 69 -3.79 -9.85 11.12
C ALA A 69 -5.15 -9.28 10.65
N GLU A 70 -6.18 -9.41 11.49
CA GLU A 70 -7.53 -8.92 11.23
C GLU A 70 -7.54 -7.38 11.11
N PHE A 71 -6.90 -6.68 12.05
CA PHE A 71 -6.78 -5.23 12.00
C PHE A 71 -6.08 -4.76 10.70
N THR A 72 -4.98 -5.43 10.31
CA THR A 72 -4.24 -5.11 9.08
C THR A 72 -5.11 -5.30 7.84
N GLN A 73 -5.92 -6.36 7.81
CA GLN A 73 -6.85 -6.59 6.71
C GLN A 73 -7.86 -5.44 6.61
N LEU A 74 -8.56 -5.12 7.70
CA LEU A 74 -9.54 -4.03 7.73
C LEU A 74 -8.92 -2.68 7.35
N TYR A 75 -7.69 -2.43 7.78
CA TYR A 75 -6.97 -1.19 7.45
C TYR A 75 -6.60 -1.12 5.96
N ASN A 76 -6.18 -2.22 5.36
CA ASN A 76 -5.92 -2.24 3.92
C ASN A 76 -7.23 -2.11 3.10
N GLU A 77 -8.33 -2.73 3.54
CA GLU A 77 -9.65 -2.56 2.93
C GLU A 77 -10.12 -1.10 2.99
N TYR A 78 -9.97 -0.44 4.13
CA TYR A 78 -10.26 0.99 4.30
C TYR A 78 -9.51 1.85 3.29
N LEU A 79 -8.19 1.61 3.16
CA LEU A 79 -7.33 2.40 2.29
C LEU A 79 -7.65 2.20 0.82
N GLU A 80 -7.97 0.97 0.39
CA GLU A 80 -8.33 0.74 -1.01
C GLU A 80 -9.71 1.30 -1.32
N SER A 81 -10.67 1.20 -0.40
CA SER A 81 -11.97 1.88 -0.54
C SER A 81 -11.80 3.40 -0.61
N GLN A 82 -10.93 3.98 0.23
CA GLN A 82 -10.62 5.41 0.18
C GLN A 82 -10.06 5.82 -1.18
N LYS A 83 -9.14 5.01 -1.75
CA LYS A 83 -8.56 5.26 -3.07
C LYS A 83 -9.60 5.20 -4.18
N GLN A 84 -10.51 4.22 -4.16
CA GLN A 84 -11.63 4.12 -5.11
C GLN A 84 -12.58 5.32 -5.04
N ILE A 85 -12.82 5.85 -3.83
CA ILE A 85 -13.63 7.07 -3.67
C ILE A 85 -12.89 8.27 -4.25
N LYS A 86 -11.60 8.43 -3.94
CA LYS A 86 -10.77 9.53 -4.45
C LYS A 86 -10.67 9.53 -5.97
N SER A 87 -10.61 8.36 -6.62
CA SER A 87 -10.56 8.28 -8.09
C SER A 87 -11.84 8.75 -8.78
N GLN A 88 -12.96 8.94 -8.06
CA GLN A 88 -14.18 9.52 -8.62
C GLN A 88 -14.06 11.04 -8.82
N PHE A 89 -13.05 11.68 -8.22
CA PHE A 89 -12.77 13.11 -8.40
C PHE A 89 -11.59 13.29 -9.33
N ASN A 90 -11.81 13.87 -10.51
CA ASN A 90 -10.70 14.30 -11.36
C ASN A 90 -10.21 15.67 -10.89
N SER A 91 -9.05 15.69 -10.22
CA SER A 91 -8.37 16.90 -9.73
C SER A 91 -7.44 17.56 -10.75
N GLY A 92 -7.25 16.97 -11.94
CA GLY A 92 -6.34 17.48 -12.97
C GLY A 92 -7.01 18.42 -13.96
N PHE A 93 -7.84 19.35 -13.49
CA PHE A 93 -8.48 20.37 -14.34
C PHE A 93 -7.80 21.73 -14.14
N ASP A 94 -7.86 22.59 -15.15
CA ASP A 94 -7.41 23.97 -15.07
C ASP A 94 -8.59 24.87 -14.64
N PRO A 95 -8.56 25.46 -13.43
CA PRO A 95 -9.64 26.30 -12.92
C PRO A 95 -9.94 27.52 -13.80
N GLU A 96 -8.94 28.04 -14.51
CA GLU A 96 -9.07 29.25 -15.34
C GLU A 96 -9.82 29.00 -16.64
N THR A 97 -10.01 27.73 -17.01
CA THR A 97 -10.67 27.32 -18.25
C THR A 97 -12.13 26.90 -18.06
N LEU A 98 -12.61 26.82 -16.81
CA LEU A 98 -13.95 26.34 -16.51
C LEU A 98 -15.00 27.41 -16.80
N THR A 99 -16.14 26.98 -17.35
CA THR A 99 -17.36 27.81 -17.30
C THR A 99 -17.92 27.86 -15.86
N ASP A 100 -18.80 28.83 -15.59
CA ASP A 100 -19.49 28.92 -14.29
C ASP A 100 -20.23 27.63 -13.93
N GLU A 101 -20.88 26.99 -14.91
CA GLU A 101 -21.59 25.71 -14.72
C GLU A 101 -20.63 24.57 -14.38
N GLU A 102 -19.50 24.49 -15.08
CA GLU A 102 -18.47 23.48 -14.82
C GLU A 102 -17.83 23.67 -13.46
N ALA A 103 -17.53 24.92 -13.08
CA ALA A 103 -17.01 25.26 -11.76
C ALA A 103 -17.99 24.86 -10.64
N LYS A 104 -19.28 25.15 -10.79
CA LYS A 104 -20.33 24.72 -9.85
C LYS A 104 -20.42 23.20 -9.76
N ALA A 105 -20.37 22.50 -10.90
CA ALA A 105 -20.39 21.04 -10.93
C ALA A 105 -19.17 20.43 -10.22
N LYS A 106 -17.97 21.00 -10.42
CA LYS A 106 -16.73 20.56 -9.74
C LYS A 106 -16.80 20.78 -8.23
N LEU A 107 -17.32 21.92 -7.80
CA LEU A 107 -17.53 22.21 -6.39
C LEU A 107 -18.48 21.18 -5.76
N GLN A 108 -19.62 20.92 -6.41
CA GLN A 108 -20.58 19.93 -5.94
C GLN A 108 -19.97 18.52 -5.87
N GLN A 109 -19.23 18.11 -6.90
CA GLN A 109 -18.52 16.83 -6.93
C GLN A 109 -17.51 16.71 -5.76
N SER A 110 -16.82 17.80 -5.40
CA SER A 110 -15.88 17.81 -4.29
C SER A 110 -16.57 17.53 -2.94
N PHE A 111 -17.78 18.08 -2.73
CA PHE A 111 -18.57 17.84 -1.53
C PHE A 111 -19.06 16.39 -1.46
N GLU A 112 -19.55 15.84 -2.57
CA GLU A 112 -20.01 14.45 -2.64
C GLU A 112 -18.87 13.46 -2.34
N VAL A 113 -17.68 13.69 -2.91
CA VAL A 113 -16.50 12.87 -2.65
C VAL A 113 -16.06 13.03 -1.19
N GLY A 114 -16.09 14.25 -0.66
CA GLY A 114 -15.82 14.51 0.76
C GLY A 114 -16.75 13.75 1.69
N GLN A 115 -18.05 13.74 1.40
CA GLN A 115 -19.05 13.00 2.17
C GLN A 115 -18.78 11.49 2.14
N LYS A 116 -18.53 10.92 0.94
CA LYS A 116 -18.18 9.50 0.80
C LYS A 116 -16.92 9.13 1.58
N LEU A 117 -15.91 10.01 1.62
CA LEU A 117 -14.69 9.80 2.41
C LEU A 117 -14.96 9.80 3.92
N LEU A 118 -15.82 10.71 4.39
CA LEU A 118 -16.22 10.76 5.80
C LEU A 118 -17.00 9.50 6.19
N ASP A 119 -17.94 9.07 5.36
CA ASP A 119 -18.74 7.87 5.62
C ASP A 119 -17.87 6.60 5.60
N ASN A 120 -16.92 6.52 4.66
CA ASN A 120 -15.93 5.45 4.62
C ASN A 120 -15.09 5.41 5.91
N ARG A 121 -14.65 6.57 6.39
CA ARG A 121 -13.90 6.66 7.65
C ARG A 121 -14.73 6.19 8.84
N LYS A 122 -15.99 6.62 8.95
CA LYS A 122 -16.90 6.17 10.02
C LYS A 122 -17.08 4.66 10.00
N LYS A 123 -17.46 4.11 8.84
CA LYS A 123 -17.68 2.67 8.63
C LYS A 123 -16.48 1.83 9.06
N TYR A 124 -15.27 2.20 8.65
CA TYR A 124 -14.08 1.41 8.99
C TYR A 124 -13.56 1.69 10.41
N ALA A 125 -13.82 2.87 10.97
CA ALA A 125 -13.55 3.13 12.39
C ALA A 125 -14.39 2.21 13.28
N GLU A 126 -15.70 2.08 13.00
CA GLU A 126 -16.59 1.16 13.73
C GLU A 126 -16.11 -0.29 13.65
N LYS A 127 -15.71 -0.76 12.47
CA LYS A 127 -15.15 -2.12 12.29
C LYS A 127 -13.84 -2.32 13.05
N MET A 128 -12.92 -1.37 12.97
CA MET A 128 -11.63 -1.47 13.67
C MET A 128 -11.78 -1.43 15.18
N GLN A 129 -12.74 -0.64 15.69
CA GLN A 129 -13.08 -0.57 17.11
C GLN A 129 -13.64 -1.88 17.66
N GLN A 130 -14.16 -2.78 16.82
CA GLN A 130 -14.59 -4.12 17.25
C GLN A 130 -13.41 -5.09 17.41
N VAL A 131 -12.25 -4.74 16.85
CA VAL A 131 -11.04 -5.57 16.82
C VAL A 131 -10.02 -5.13 17.89
N ILE A 132 -10.10 -3.88 18.37
CA ILE A 132 -9.20 -3.31 19.39
C ILE A 132 -9.87 -3.11 20.75
#